data_AF-A0A7V5WNY8-F1
#
_entry.id   AF-A0A7V5WNY8-F1
#
_cell.length_a   1.000
_cell.length_b   1.000
_cell.length_c   1.000
_cell.angle_alpha   90.00
_cell.angle_beta   90.00
_cell.angle_gamma   90.00
#
_symmetry.space_group_name_H-M   'P 1'
#
loop_
_entity.id
_entity.type
_entity.pdbx_description
1 polymer ?
#
loop_
_entity_poly.entity_id
_entity_poly.type
_entity_poly.pdbx_seq_one_letter_code
_entity_poly.pdbx_strand_id
1 'polypeptide(L)'
;MDDLKQSRAKLFSTRRQWSFFWAGITFGIAQIIYMLGLWLPKALDGKSAHLKPITVTTDLGKMFRGLELGITKLLHIPDPQLYGHSVDGVASGGAFVPGIGWPIFGMMIGGLIVTLMEREHKSWVKYPAKLLFVSFIGGALFSYGTRLAGGCTLNHLLGGIPLLSIHSSVTVIFMAIGGIAGFLIMGKLGLAKYFKHQETKSYCTGDEGECPAYDANYKWYKNPWYWVGAIFSILFFGIALYGGLVNP
;
A
#
# COMPACT_ATOMS: atom_id res chain seq x y z
N MET A 1 1.09 -43.25 -6.90
CA MET A 1 0.75 -42.58 -5.61
C MET A 1 1.81 -41.55 -5.21
N ASP A 2 3.07 -41.73 -5.63
CA ASP A 2 4.16 -40.78 -5.37
C ASP A 2 4.08 -39.48 -6.18
N ASP A 3 3.57 -39.52 -7.42
CA ASP A 3 3.37 -38.33 -8.25
C ASP A 3 2.35 -37.34 -7.64
N LEU A 4 1.30 -37.85 -6.99
CA LEU A 4 0.31 -37.03 -6.29
C LEU A 4 0.87 -36.41 -4.99
N LYS A 5 1.76 -37.13 -4.29
CA LYS A 5 2.47 -36.58 -3.12
C LYS A 5 3.48 -35.52 -3.55
N GLN A 6 4.20 -35.73 -4.64
CA GLN A 6 5.16 -34.77 -5.18
C GLN A 6 4.47 -33.54 -5.79
N SER A 7 3.31 -33.72 -6.41
CA SER A 7 2.42 -32.64 -6.87
C SER A 7 1.82 -31.84 -5.70
N ARG A 8 1.36 -32.51 -4.64
CA ARG A 8 0.88 -31.85 -3.40
C ARG A 8 2.00 -31.10 -2.68
N ALA A 9 3.21 -31.68 -2.59
CA ALA A 9 4.38 -31.00 -2.02
C ALA A 9 4.82 -29.79 -2.86
N LYS A 10 4.67 -29.85 -4.19
CA LYS A 10 4.87 -28.69 -5.09
C LYS A 10 3.80 -27.62 -4.93
N LEU A 11 2.56 -27.99 -4.62
CA LEU A 11 1.43 -27.07 -4.44
C LEU A 11 1.56 -26.21 -3.16
N PHE A 12 2.19 -26.76 -2.12
CA PHE A 12 2.41 -26.09 -0.83
C PHE A 12 3.83 -25.54 -0.64
N SER A 13 4.62 -25.45 -1.72
CA SER A 13 5.93 -24.81 -1.65
C SER A 13 5.76 -23.31 -1.40
N THR A 14 6.07 -22.87 -0.18
CA THR A 14 6.07 -21.45 0.22
C THR A 14 7.07 -20.58 -0.53
N ARG A 15 7.96 -21.21 -1.33
CA ARG A 15 8.97 -20.54 -2.17
C ARG A 15 8.47 -20.17 -3.56
N ARG A 16 7.21 -20.48 -3.91
CA ARG A 16 6.61 -20.05 -5.17
C ARG A 16 5.71 -18.85 -4.93
N GLN A 17 5.62 -18.02 -5.97
CA GLN A 17 4.70 -16.89 -6.00
C GLN A 17 3.27 -17.38 -5.73
N TRP A 18 2.62 -16.75 -4.74
CA TRP A 18 1.25 -17.10 -4.39
C TRP A 18 0.31 -16.78 -5.55
N SER A 19 -0.68 -17.65 -5.77
CA SER A 19 -1.68 -17.38 -6.80
C SER A 19 -2.57 -16.21 -6.39
N PHE A 20 -3.00 -15.41 -7.37
CA PHE A 20 -3.93 -14.30 -7.15
C PHE A 20 -5.23 -14.75 -6.46
N PHE A 21 -5.66 -15.98 -6.72
CA PHE A 21 -6.84 -16.56 -6.09
C PHE A 21 -6.68 -16.69 -4.57
N TRP A 22 -5.56 -17.25 -4.10
CA TRP A 22 -5.30 -17.39 -2.65
C TRP A 22 -5.11 -16.04 -1.98
N ALA A 23 -4.40 -15.11 -2.63
CA ALA A 23 -4.26 -13.74 -2.13
C ALA A 23 -5.65 -13.07 -1.97
N GLY A 24 -6.54 -13.24 -2.95
CA GLY A 24 -7.91 -12.74 -2.91
C GLY A 24 -8.75 -13.35 -1.79
N ILE A 25 -8.68 -14.67 -1.57
CA ILE A 25 -9.36 -15.36 -0.46
C ILE A 25 -8.86 -14.84 0.88
N THR A 26 -7.54 -14.81 1.10
CA THR A 26 -6.96 -14.34 2.36
C THR A 26 -7.36 -12.89 2.64
N PHE A 27 -7.35 -12.03 1.62
CA PHE A 27 -7.82 -10.66 1.74
C PHE A 27 -9.32 -10.59 2.09
N GLY A 28 -10.16 -11.36 1.41
CA GLY A 28 -11.60 -11.39 1.69
C GLY A 28 -11.92 -11.84 3.12
N ILE A 29 -11.23 -12.86 3.62
CA ILE A 29 -11.34 -13.31 5.01
C ILE A 29 -10.90 -12.20 5.98
N ALA A 30 -9.76 -11.56 5.73
CA ALA A 30 -9.27 -10.45 6.54
C ALA A 30 -10.26 -9.28 6.57
N GLN A 31 -10.87 -8.95 5.43
CA GLN A 31 -11.91 -7.93 5.31
C GLN A 31 -13.14 -8.28 6.15
N ILE A 32 -13.62 -9.52 6.09
CA ILE A 32 -14.78 -9.98 6.89
C ILE A 32 -14.46 -9.89 8.39
N ILE A 33 -13.30 -10.40 8.81
CA ILE A 33 -12.86 -10.34 10.21
C ILE A 33 -12.79 -8.88 10.68
N TYR A 34 -12.22 -7.99 9.88
CA TYR A 34 -12.11 -6.58 10.20
C TYR A 34 -13.48 -5.92 10.34
N MET A 35 -14.39 -6.16 9.39
CA MET A 35 -15.75 -5.63 9.42
C MET A 35 -16.52 -6.12 10.65
N LEU A 36 -16.45 -7.41 10.95
CA LEU A 36 -17.09 -8.00 12.14
C LEU A 36 -16.46 -7.48 13.44
N GLY A 37 -15.13 -7.34 13.49
CA GLY A 37 -14.43 -6.83 14.67
C GLY A 37 -14.80 -5.38 15.03
N LEU A 38 -15.09 -4.54 14.02
CA LEU A 38 -15.58 -3.17 14.25
C LEU A 38 -17.08 -3.09 14.51
N TRP A 39 -17.84 -4.01 13.94
CA TRP A 39 -19.31 -4.03 14.02
C TRP A 39 -19.80 -4.65 15.32
N LEU A 40 -19.24 -5.78 15.74
CA LEU A 40 -19.72 -6.59 16.85
C LEU A 40 -19.75 -5.84 18.19
N PRO A 41 -18.69 -5.11 18.61
CA PRO A 41 -18.74 -4.34 19.86
C PRO A 41 -19.82 -3.26 19.83
N LYS A 42 -20.02 -2.61 18.68
CA LYS A 42 -21.02 -1.53 18.53
C LYS A 42 -22.45 -2.06 18.51
N ALA A 43 -22.64 -3.24 17.90
CA ALA A 43 -23.92 -3.92 17.91
C ALA A 43 -24.30 -4.39 19.32
N LEU A 44 -23.34 -4.90 20.09
CA LEU A 44 -23.53 -5.29 21.49
C LEU A 44 -23.84 -4.09 22.40
N ASP A 45 -23.25 -2.92 22.12
CA ASP A 45 -23.55 -1.66 22.81
C ASP A 45 -24.92 -1.04 22.41
N GLY A 46 -25.69 -1.68 21.53
CA GLY A 46 -26.99 -1.14 21.05
C GLY A 46 -26.87 0.10 20.16
N LYS A 47 -25.67 0.41 19.65
CA LYS A 47 -25.42 1.57 18.76
C LYS A 47 -25.64 1.15 17.30
N SER A 48 -25.91 2.13 16.42
CA SER A 48 -25.96 1.89 14.98
C SER A 48 -24.60 1.41 14.46
N ALA A 49 -24.51 0.12 14.20
CA ALA A 49 -23.29 -0.52 13.73
C ALA A 49 -23.33 -0.60 12.20
N HIS A 50 -22.55 0.25 11.54
CA HIS A 50 -22.35 0.20 10.09
C HIS A 50 -21.12 -0.64 9.76
N LEU A 51 -21.26 -1.57 8.80
CA LEU A 51 -20.13 -2.30 8.24
C LEU A 51 -19.23 -1.31 7.49
N LYS A 52 -17.99 -1.17 7.95
CA LYS A 52 -17.00 -0.30 7.34
C LYS A 52 -15.87 -1.14 6.75
N PRO A 53 -15.61 -1.05 5.44
CA PRO A 53 -14.47 -1.73 4.83
C PRO A 53 -13.14 -1.19 5.36
N ILE A 54 -12.03 -1.89 5.11
CA ILE A 54 -10.70 -1.44 5.51
C ILE A 54 -10.39 -0.05 4.93
N THR A 55 -10.09 0.91 5.81
CA THR A 55 -9.91 2.33 5.48
C THR A 55 -8.44 2.74 5.32
N VAL A 56 -7.80 2.34 4.22
CA VAL A 56 -6.37 2.61 4.00
C VAL A 56 -6.05 4.11 3.88
N THR A 57 -6.84 4.88 3.12
CA THR A 57 -6.53 6.30 2.85
C THR A 57 -6.59 7.19 4.09
N THR A 58 -7.57 6.94 4.96
CA THR A 58 -7.73 7.69 6.22
C THR A 58 -6.60 7.35 7.18
N ASP A 59 -6.32 6.06 7.33
CA ASP A 59 -5.26 5.57 8.22
C ASP A 59 -3.87 6.04 7.79
N LEU A 60 -3.61 6.08 6.48
CA LEU A 60 -2.37 6.65 5.95
C LEU A 60 -2.25 8.15 6.28
N GLY A 61 -3.36 8.89 6.20
CA GLY A 61 -3.41 10.30 6.59
C GLY A 61 -3.06 10.54 8.07
N LYS A 62 -3.58 9.69 8.97
CA LYS A 62 -3.25 9.74 10.39
C LYS A 62 -1.76 9.49 10.64
N MET A 63 -1.16 8.55 9.92
CA MET A 63 0.27 8.25 10.01
C MET A 63 1.14 9.41 9.50
N PHE A 64 0.74 10.07 8.41
CA PHE A 64 1.43 11.27 7.92
C PHE A 64 1.33 12.44 8.88
N ARG A 65 0.17 12.64 9.52
CA ARG A 65 0.04 13.63 10.59
C ARG A 65 0.93 13.28 11.78
N GLY A 66 1.03 12.01 12.16
CA GLY A 66 1.97 11.53 13.17
C GLY A 66 3.43 11.82 12.80
N LEU A 67 3.82 11.57 11.54
CA LEU A 67 5.15 11.89 11.03
C LEU A 67 5.44 13.40 11.11
N GLU A 68 4.52 14.24 10.66
CA GLU A 68 4.63 15.70 10.71
C GLU A 68 4.91 16.18 12.14
N LEU A 69 4.08 15.76 13.10
CA LEU A 69 4.25 16.10 14.51
C LEU A 69 5.54 15.53 15.12
N GLY A 70 5.96 14.34 14.69
CA GLY A 70 7.23 13.75 15.12
C GLY A 70 8.43 14.56 14.64
N ILE A 71 8.42 15.00 13.37
CA ILE A 71 9.50 15.81 12.78
C ILE A 71 9.54 17.21 13.39
N THR A 72 8.40 17.86 13.57
CA THR A 72 8.35 19.23 14.15
C THR A 72 8.82 19.25 15.58
N LYS A 73 8.43 18.25 16.39
CA LYS A 73 8.97 18.07 17.76
C LYS A 73 10.46 17.79 17.76
N LEU A 74 10.94 16.93 16.86
CA LEU A 74 12.37 16.60 16.76
C LEU A 74 13.22 17.82 16.36
N LEU A 75 12.74 18.63 15.42
CA LEU A 75 13.45 19.78 14.88
C LEU A 75 13.14 21.10 15.60
N HIS A 76 12.28 21.09 16.63
CA HIS A 76 11.82 22.29 17.35
C HIS A 76 11.22 23.37 16.43
N ILE A 77 10.54 22.94 15.37
CA ILE A 77 9.89 23.82 14.38
C ILE A 77 8.41 23.98 14.77
N PRO A 78 7.81 25.18 14.64
CA PRO A 78 6.36 25.34 14.82
C PRO A 78 5.57 24.43 13.88
N ASP A 79 4.43 23.91 14.35
CA ASP A 79 3.58 23.00 13.59
C ASP A 79 3.03 23.67 12.33
N PRO A 80 3.38 23.18 11.12
CA PRO A 80 2.91 23.76 9.86
C PRO A 80 1.45 23.39 9.55
N GLN A 81 0.82 22.51 10.33
CA GLN A 81 -0.61 22.14 10.23
C GLN A 81 -1.01 21.60 8.85
N LEU A 82 -0.07 21.03 8.10
CA LEU A 82 -0.27 20.58 6.71
C LEU A 82 -1.32 19.47 6.62
N TYR A 83 -1.37 18.59 7.63
CA TYR A 83 -2.34 17.49 7.71
C TYR A 83 -3.48 17.72 8.72
N GLY A 84 -3.52 18.88 9.37
CA GLY A 84 -4.59 19.32 10.26
C GLY A 84 -4.13 19.90 11.60
N HIS A 85 -5.02 20.54 12.35
CA HIS A 85 -4.77 21.02 13.70
C HIS A 85 -5.30 20.01 14.73
N SER A 86 -4.42 19.51 15.59
CA SER A 86 -4.80 18.68 16.74
C SER A 86 -3.96 19.13 17.92
N VAL A 87 -4.63 19.67 18.93
CA VAL A 87 -4.05 20.00 20.23
C VAL A 87 -4.55 18.92 21.18
N ASP A 88 -3.63 18.18 21.78
CA ASP A 88 -3.89 17.21 22.85
C ASP A 88 -5.00 16.17 22.55
N GLY A 89 -4.96 15.55 21.37
CA GLY A 89 -5.88 14.46 21.01
C GLY A 89 -7.30 14.91 20.67
N VAL A 90 -7.62 16.20 20.81
CA VAL A 90 -8.89 16.79 20.37
C VAL A 90 -8.70 17.38 18.97
N ALA A 91 -9.51 16.91 18.02
CA ALA A 91 -9.54 17.41 16.65
C ALA A 91 -10.13 18.82 16.62
N SER A 92 -9.30 19.85 16.84
CA SER A 92 -9.69 21.25 16.71
C SER A 92 -9.28 21.77 15.33
N GLY A 93 -9.99 21.37 14.27
CA GLY A 93 -9.80 21.91 12.92
C GLY A 93 -8.66 21.26 12.12
N GLY A 94 -8.85 20.06 11.60
CA GLY A 94 -7.86 19.38 10.78
C GLY A 94 -8.41 18.21 9.98
N ALA A 95 -7.71 17.78 8.92
CA ALA A 95 -8.15 16.66 8.09
C ALA A 95 -7.92 15.30 8.76
N PHE A 96 -6.85 15.14 9.56
CA PHE A 96 -6.53 13.89 10.28
C PHE A 96 -6.10 14.13 11.72
N VAL A 97 -6.57 13.27 12.62
CA VAL A 97 -6.01 13.11 13.97
C VAL A 97 -4.79 12.18 13.87
N PRO A 98 -3.65 12.50 14.50
CA PRO A 98 -2.50 11.60 14.51
C PRO A 98 -2.90 10.25 15.11
N GLY A 99 -2.38 9.17 14.53
CA GLY A 99 -2.70 7.82 14.98
C GLY A 99 -2.15 6.75 14.06
N ILE A 100 -2.18 5.51 14.53
CA ILE A 100 -1.65 4.37 13.80
C ILE A 100 -2.69 3.74 12.87
N GLY A 101 -2.30 3.55 11.62
CA GLY A 101 -3.02 2.74 10.65
C GLY A 101 -2.69 1.27 10.80
N TRP A 102 -3.30 0.57 11.77
CA TRP A 102 -3.06 -0.86 12.00
C TRP A 102 -3.21 -1.73 10.74
N PRO A 103 -4.22 -1.52 9.87
CA PRO A 103 -4.30 -2.27 8.61
C PRO A 103 -3.09 -2.06 7.70
N ILE A 104 -2.54 -0.84 7.65
CA ILE A 104 -1.37 -0.52 6.82
C ILE A 104 -0.13 -1.21 7.35
N PHE A 105 0.06 -1.17 8.67
CA PHE A 105 1.15 -1.87 9.32
C PHE A 105 1.08 -3.38 9.06
N GLY A 106 -0.12 -3.97 9.20
CA GLY A 106 -0.36 -5.37 8.90
C GLY A 106 -0.07 -5.74 7.43
N MET A 107 -0.52 -4.92 6.47
CA MET A 107 -0.23 -5.14 5.04
C MET A 107 1.28 -5.10 4.75
N MET A 108 2.01 -4.19 5.37
CA MET A 108 3.45 -4.08 5.17
C MET A 108 4.21 -5.28 5.76
N ILE A 109 3.93 -5.66 7.01
CA ILE A 109 4.55 -6.82 7.67
C ILE A 109 4.17 -8.11 6.93
N GLY A 110 2.91 -8.26 6.53
CA GLY A 110 2.45 -9.38 5.71
C GLY A 110 3.22 -9.47 4.39
N GLY A 111 3.37 -8.36 3.68
CA GLY A 111 4.17 -8.31 2.44
C GLY A 111 5.63 -8.68 2.68
N LEU A 112 6.23 -8.21 3.78
CA LEU A 112 7.60 -8.57 4.15
C LEU A 112 7.74 -10.07 4.42
N ILE A 113 6.83 -10.66 5.20
CA ILE A 113 6.82 -12.09 5.51
C ILE A 113 6.71 -12.91 4.22
N VAL A 114 5.77 -12.58 3.33
CA VAL A 114 5.59 -13.27 2.05
C VAL A 114 6.85 -13.18 1.19
N THR A 115 7.46 -11.99 1.11
CA THR A 115 8.71 -11.78 0.36
C THR A 115 9.86 -12.65 0.92
N LEU A 116 9.98 -12.76 2.24
CA LEU A 116 10.97 -13.62 2.91
C LEU A 116 10.70 -15.12 2.68
N MET A 117 9.43 -15.52 2.69
CA MET A 117 9.01 -16.91 2.40
C MET A 117 9.32 -17.30 0.95
N GLU A 118 9.01 -16.41 0.00
CA GLU A 118 9.29 -16.59 -1.43
C GLU A 118 10.79 -16.49 -1.76
N ARG A 119 11.59 -15.88 -0.86
CA ARG A 119 13.02 -15.55 -1.06
C ARG A 119 13.26 -14.69 -2.31
N GLU A 120 12.25 -13.90 -2.69
CA GLU A 120 12.25 -13.10 -3.91
C GLU A 120 12.30 -11.61 -3.55
N HIS A 121 13.51 -11.09 -3.36
CA HIS A 121 13.73 -9.69 -3.07
C HIS A 121 14.03 -8.90 -4.35
N LYS A 122 13.31 -7.80 -4.59
CA LYS A 122 13.50 -6.90 -5.76
C LYS A 122 14.76 -6.02 -5.69
N SER A 123 15.78 -6.43 -4.94
CA SER A 123 17.05 -5.70 -4.80
C SER A 123 17.90 -5.69 -6.08
N TRP A 124 17.52 -6.48 -7.09
CA TRP A 124 18.15 -6.53 -8.41
C TRP A 124 17.55 -5.51 -9.39
N VAL A 125 16.41 -4.89 -9.06
CA VAL A 125 15.67 -4.02 -9.98
C VAL A 125 16.28 -2.62 -9.99
N LYS A 126 16.62 -2.12 -11.18
CA LYS A 126 17.11 -0.76 -11.41
C LYS A 126 16.10 0.03 -12.23
N TYR A 127 15.50 1.04 -11.60
CA TYR A 127 14.57 1.93 -12.29
C TYR A 127 15.30 3.14 -12.89
N PRO A 128 14.96 3.57 -14.11
CA PRO A 128 15.49 4.81 -14.67
C PRO A 128 14.89 6.03 -13.96
N ALA A 129 15.66 7.12 -13.86
CA ALA A 129 15.24 8.35 -13.19
C ALA A 129 13.92 8.93 -13.75
N LYS A 130 13.72 8.85 -15.07
CA LYS A 130 12.47 9.26 -15.74
C LYS A 130 11.25 8.51 -15.18
N LEU A 131 11.38 7.21 -14.95
CA LEU A 131 10.29 6.41 -14.38
C LEU A 131 10.04 6.79 -12.93
N LEU A 132 11.10 6.93 -12.11
CA LEU A 132 10.97 7.35 -10.72
C LEU A 132 10.25 8.70 -10.58
N PHE A 133 10.59 9.67 -11.44
CA PHE A 133 9.94 10.97 -11.47
C PHE A 133 8.46 10.87 -11.84
N VAL A 134 8.12 10.12 -12.91
CA VAL A 134 6.73 9.93 -13.31
C VAL A 134 5.93 9.16 -12.24
N SER A 135 6.53 8.17 -11.57
CA SER A 135 5.92 7.46 -10.45
C SER A 135 5.66 8.38 -9.25
N PHE A 136 6.56 9.32 -8.96
CA PHE A 136 6.37 10.31 -7.91
C PHE A 136 5.18 11.24 -8.22
N ILE A 137 5.11 11.80 -9.43
CA ILE A 137 3.99 12.64 -9.86
C ILE A 137 2.68 11.84 -9.88
N GLY A 138 2.72 10.60 -10.35
CA GLY A 138 1.58 9.67 -10.32
C GLY A 138 1.10 9.39 -8.90
N GLY A 139 2.01 9.22 -7.94
CA GLY A 139 1.71 9.07 -6.52
C GLY A 139 1.06 10.32 -5.91
N ALA A 140 1.51 11.51 -6.29
CA ALA A 140 0.90 12.77 -5.87
C ALA A 140 -0.54 12.92 -6.41
N LEU A 141 -0.73 12.67 -7.71
CA LEU A 141 -2.06 12.69 -8.35
C LEU A 141 -2.99 11.63 -7.75
N PHE A 142 -2.48 10.42 -7.50
CA PHE A 142 -3.21 9.36 -6.81
C PHE A 142 -3.63 9.82 -5.41
N SER A 143 -2.71 10.37 -4.62
CA SER A 143 -3.01 10.85 -3.26
C SER A 143 -4.10 11.91 -3.27
N TYR A 144 -4.01 12.89 -4.17
CA TYR A 144 -5.04 13.90 -4.36
C TYR A 144 -6.38 13.30 -4.79
N GLY A 145 -6.38 12.42 -5.79
CA GLY A 145 -7.60 11.76 -6.29
C GLY A 145 -8.29 10.90 -5.23
N THR A 146 -7.54 10.16 -4.41
CA THR A 146 -8.12 9.36 -3.33
C THR A 146 -8.78 10.19 -2.25
N ARG A 147 -8.37 11.45 -2.07
CA ARG A 147 -9.04 12.40 -1.17
C ARG A 147 -10.35 12.89 -1.76
N LEU A 148 -10.35 13.30 -3.03
CA LEU A 148 -11.56 13.72 -3.73
C LEU A 148 -12.61 12.59 -3.79
N ALA A 149 -12.17 11.36 -4.02
CA ALA A 149 -13.03 10.19 -4.09
C ALA A 149 -13.48 9.65 -2.72
N GLY A 150 -12.89 10.12 -1.61
CA GLY A 150 -13.14 9.58 -0.28
C GLY A 150 -12.62 8.14 -0.07
N GLY A 151 -11.64 7.71 -0.85
CA GLY A 151 -11.08 6.36 -0.77
C GLY A 151 -10.16 6.01 -1.95
N CYS A 152 -9.43 4.90 -1.81
CA CYS A 152 -8.61 4.32 -2.88
C CYS A 152 -9.33 3.15 -3.59
N THR A 153 -8.65 2.54 -4.55
CA THR A 153 -9.16 1.36 -5.27
C THR A 153 -9.55 0.23 -4.31
N LEU A 154 -8.79 -0.02 -3.25
CA LEU A 154 -9.13 -1.04 -2.25
C LEU A 154 -10.46 -0.73 -1.56
N ASN A 155 -10.68 0.53 -1.18
CA ASN A 155 -11.92 0.96 -0.52
C ASN A 155 -13.13 0.82 -1.45
N HIS A 156 -13.03 1.28 -2.70
CA HIS A 156 -14.18 1.30 -3.61
C HIS A 156 -14.40 -0.03 -4.34
N LEU A 157 -13.34 -0.67 -4.85
CA LEU A 157 -13.44 -1.91 -5.61
C LEU A 157 -13.68 -3.13 -4.71
N LEU A 158 -12.89 -3.29 -3.64
CA LEU A 158 -12.94 -4.47 -2.77
C LEU A 158 -13.84 -4.29 -1.54
N GLY A 159 -14.20 -3.05 -1.20
CA GLY A 159 -15.13 -2.73 -0.11
C GLY A 159 -16.50 -2.27 -0.62
N GLY A 160 -16.51 -1.16 -1.35
CA GLY A 160 -17.74 -0.45 -1.72
C GLY A 160 -18.63 -1.15 -2.73
N ILE A 161 -18.06 -1.77 -3.76
CA ILE A 161 -18.83 -2.52 -4.78
C ILE A 161 -19.54 -3.74 -4.17
N PRO A 162 -18.90 -4.60 -3.35
CA PRO A 162 -19.60 -5.69 -2.66
C PRO A 162 -20.75 -5.22 -1.75
N LEU A 163 -20.67 -3.98 -1.25
CA LEU A 163 -21.73 -3.33 -0.47
C LEU A 163 -22.78 -2.60 -1.34
N LEU A 164 -22.75 -2.78 -2.66
CA LEU A 164 -23.66 -2.17 -3.64
C LEU A 164 -23.72 -0.63 -3.56
N SER A 165 -22.60 0.00 -3.18
CA SER A 165 -22.49 1.46 -3.08
C SER A 165 -22.46 2.10 -4.47
N ILE A 166 -23.50 2.89 -4.81
CA ILE A 166 -23.55 3.67 -6.06
C ILE A 166 -22.34 4.59 -6.19
N HIS A 167 -21.98 5.29 -5.10
CA HIS A 167 -20.79 6.15 -5.06
C HIS A 167 -19.53 5.37 -5.44
N SER A 168 -19.36 4.15 -4.94
CA SER A 168 -18.19 3.34 -5.25
C SER A 168 -18.19 2.82 -6.68
N SER A 169 -19.34 2.42 -7.20
CA SER A 169 -19.47 1.99 -8.61
C SER A 169 -19.10 3.11 -9.58
N VAL A 170 -19.62 4.32 -9.36
CA VAL A 170 -19.29 5.50 -10.17
C VAL A 170 -17.80 5.83 -10.04
N THR A 171 -17.26 5.86 -8.82
CA THR A 171 -15.84 6.12 -8.59
C THR A 171 -14.94 5.10 -9.31
N VAL A 172 -15.27 3.81 -9.28
CA VAL A 172 -14.46 2.78 -9.98
C VAL A 172 -14.49 2.97 -11.50
N ILE A 173 -15.60 3.39 -12.09
CA ILE A 173 -15.68 3.69 -13.53
C ILE A 173 -14.70 4.81 -13.89
N PHE A 174 -14.71 5.92 -13.14
CA PHE A 174 -13.79 7.03 -13.37
C PHE A 174 -12.33 6.66 -13.06
N MET A 175 -12.08 5.80 -12.07
CA MET A 175 -10.75 5.23 -11.84
C MET A 175 -10.26 4.41 -13.04
N ALA A 176 -11.13 3.61 -13.66
CA ALA A 176 -10.79 2.84 -14.84
C ALA A 176 -10.45 3.75 -16.04
N ILE A 177 -11.25 4.79 -16.27
CA ILE A 177 -10.97 5.81 -17.31
C ILE A 177 -9.63 6.50 -17.05
N GLY A 178 -9.37 6.92 -15.82
CA GLY A 178 -8.09 7.51 -15.42
C GLY A 178 -6.91 6.55 -15.60
N GLY A 179 -7.10 5.26 -15.30
CA GLY A 179 -6.10 4.21 -15.53
C GLY A 179 -5.77 4.03 -17.01
N ILE A 180 -6.78 4.04 -17.89
CA ILE A 180 -6.59 3.99 -19.35
C ILE A 180 -5.82 5.23 -19.81
N ALA A 181 -6.22 6.43 -19.38
CA ALA A 181 -5.52 7.67 -19.72
C ALA A 181 -4.05 7.63 -19.25
N GLY A 182 -3.80 7.16 -18.04
CA GLY A 182 -2.45 6.95 -17.49
C GLY A 182 -1.63 5.99 -18.35
N PHE A 183 -2.21 4.86 -18.78
CA PHE A 183 -1.55 3.91 -19.66
C PHE A 183 -1.18 4.54 -21.02
N LEU A 184 -2.10 5.31 -21.63
CA LEU A 184 -1.83 6.01 -22.88
C LEU A 184 -0.71 7.06 -22.75
N ILE A 185 -0.69 7.81 -21.64
CA ILE A 185 0.39 8.77 -21.34
C ILE A 185 1.73 8.04 -21.20
N MET A 186 1.76 6.94 -20.45
CA MET A 186 2.97 6.14 -20.27
C MET A 186 3.46 5.50 -21.56
N GLY A 187 2.54 5.10 -22.45
CA GLY A 187 2.84 4.66 -23.81
C GLY A 187 3.54 5.74 -24.62
N LYS A 188 2.99 6.96 -24.63
CA LYS A 188 3.60 8.12 -25.31
C LYS A 188 4.97 8.49 -24.74
N LEU A 189 5.20 8.27 -23.45
CA LEU A 189 6.49 8.53 -22.80
C LEU A 189 7.55 7.44 -23.02
N GLY A 190 7.20 6.36 -23.74
CA GLY A 190 8.08 5.20 -23.94
C GLY A 190 8.33 4.38 -22.67
N LEU A 191 7.46 4.53 -21.67
CA LEU A 191 7.57 3.88 -20.36
C LEU A 191 6.64 2.67 -20.20
N ALA A 192 5.81 2.36 -21.21
CA ALA A 192 4.86 1.25 -21.15
C ALA A 192 5.51 -0.12 -20.87
N LYS A 193 6.76 -0.32 -21.32
CA LYS A 193 7.54 -1.54 -21.04
C LYS A 193 7.72 -1.85 -19.56
N TYR A 194 7.60 -0.86 -18.68
CA TYR A 194 7.74 -1.04 -17.23
C TYR A 194 6.47 -1.56 -16.53
N PHE A 195 5.34 -1.70 -17.23
CA PHE A 195 4.10 -2.25 -16.63
C PHE A 195 4.13 -3.76 -16.38
N LYS A 196 5.06 -4.51 -16.99
CA LYS A 196 5.24 -5.97 -16.77
C LYS A 196 5.81 -6.32 -15.39
N HIS A 197 5.53 -5.55 -14.34
CA HIS A 197 6.32 -5.53 -13.10
C HIS A 197 6.14 -6.74 -12.15
N GLN A 198 5.54 -7.83 -12.63
CA GLN A 198 5.35 -9.10 -11.92
C GLN A 198 6.50 -10.10 -12.16
N GLU A 199 7.60 -9.66 -12.75
CA GLU A 199 8.74 -10.52 -13.06
C GLU A 199 9.54 -10.88 -11.81
N THR A 200 9.86 -12.17 -11.68
CA THR A 200 10.79 -12.70 -10.68
C THR A 200 12.21 -12.66 -11.22
N LYS A 201 13.21 -12.67 -10.33
CA LYS A 201 14.62 -12.70 -10.72
C LYS A 201 14.92 -13.86 -11.66
N SER A 202 14.38 -15.04 -11.39
CA SER A 202 14.56 -16.22 -12.23
C SER A 202 14.01 -16.03 -13.65
N TYR A 203 12.91 -15.28 -13.79
CA TYR A 203 12.34 -14.94 -15.10
C TYR A 203 13.28 -13.98 -15.84
N CYS A 204 13.74 -12.92 -15.17
CA CYS A 204 14.59 -11.92 -15.80
C CYS A 204 16.01 -12.36 -16.13
N THR A 205 16.53 -13.39 -15.46
CA THR A 205 17.81 -13.98 -15.84
C THR A 205 17.71 -14.87 -17.09
N GLY A 206 16.50 -15.29 -17.48
CA GLY A 206 16.28 -16.24 -18.58
C GLY A 206 16.02 -15.59 -19.94
N ASP A 207 15.61 -14.32 -19.98
CA ASP A 207 15.28 -13.61 -21.21
C ASP A 207 15.78 -12.15 -21.16
N GLU A 208 16.91 -11.89 -21.84
CA GLU A 208 17.63 -10.59 -21.81
C GLU A 208 16.84 -9.44 -22.47
N GLY A 209 15.76 -9.73 -23.23
CA GLY A 209 14.98 -8.73 -23.95
C GLY A 209 13.71 -8.25 -23.23
N GLU A 210 13.21 -9.02 -22.26
CA GLU A 210 11.89 -8.76 -21.66
C GLU A 210 11.93 -7.93 -20.36
N CYS A 211 13.07 -7.88 -19.67
CA CYS A 211 13.19 -7.24 -18.36
C CYS A 211 13.94 -5.90 -18.40
N PRO A 212 13.28 -4.76 -18.74
CA PRO A 212 13.93 -3.46 -18.91
C PRO A 212 14.49 -2.84 -17.63
N ALA A 213 14.26 -3.47 -16.48
CA ALA A 213 14.74 -3.03 -15.17
C ALA A 213 15.79 -4.00 -14.57
N TYR A 214 16.15 -5.09 -15.26
CA TYR A 214 17.20 -5.99 -14.83
C TYR A 214 18.57 -5.46 -15.28
N ASP A 215 19.51 -5.37 -14.34
CA ASP A 215 20.90 -5.00 -14.60
C ASP A 215 21.80 -5.90 -13.73
N ALA A 216 22.55 -6.80 -14.37
CA ALA A 216 23.41 -7.76 -13.67
C ALA A 216 24.51 -7.10 -12.82
N ASN A 217 24.92 -5.88 -13.18
CA ASN A 217 25.94 -5.12 -12.48
C ASN A 217 25.37 -4.18 -11.40
N TYR A 218 24.04 -4.09 -11.30
CA TYR A 218 23.40 -3.21 -10.34
C TYR A 218 23.54 -3.72 -8.90
N LYS A 219 23.96 -2.82 -8.03
CA LYS A 219 24.15 -3.06 -6.60
C LYS A 219 23.29 -2.06 -5.84
N TRP A 220 22.17 -2.52 -5.28
CA TRP A 220 21.19 -1.69 -4.56
C TRP A 220 21.81 -0.82 -3.47
N TYR A 221 22.78 -1.35 -2.72
CA TYR A 221 23.42 -0.63 -1.60
C TYR A 221 24.25 0.59 -2.04
N LYS A 222 24.61 0.68 -3.33
CA LYS A 222 25.31 1.85 -3.88
C LYS A 222 24.35 2.94 -4.34
N ASN A 223 23.05 2.66 -4.43
CA ASN A 223 22.07 3.63 -4.89
C ASN A 223 21.64 4.54 -3.73
N PRO A 224 21.93 5.86 -3.76
CA PRO A 224 21.54 6.77 -2.67
C PRO A 224 20.02 6.86 -2.50
N TRP A 225 19.25 6.75 -3.60
CA TRP A 225 17.78 6.83 -3.55
C TRP A 225 17.16 5.66 -2.78
N TYR A 226 17.80 4.50 -2.81
CA TYR A 226 17.38 3.36 -1.99
C TYR A 226 17.46 3.70 -0.50
N TRP A 227 18.59 4.27 -0.06
CA TRP A 227 18.79 4.65 1.33
C TRP A 227 17.85 5.76 1.78
N VAL A 228 17.62 6.78 0.95
CA VAL A 228 16.65 7.83 1.22
C VAL A 228 15.25 7.23 1.44
N GLY A 229 14.80 6.34 0.55
CA GLY A 229 13.51 5.67 0.67
C GLY A 229 13.42 4.74 1.89
N ALA A 230 14.50 4.01 2.19
CA ALA A 230 14.57 3.12 3.35
C ALA A 230 14.51 3.90 4.67
N ILE A 231 15.31 4.97 4.80
CA ILE A 231 15.30 5.86 5.98
C ILE A 231 13.92 6.49 6.14
N PHE A 232 13.33 7.03 5.06
CA PHE A 232 11.98 7.58 5.10
C PHE A 232 10.96 6.55 5.58
N SER A 233 11.01 5.33 5.06
CA SER A 233 10.09 4.25 5.45
C SER A 233 10.27 3.89 6.92
N ILE A 234 11.50 3.71 7.38
CA ILE A 234 11.82 3.39 8.79
C ILE A 234 11.33 4.51 9.72
N LEU A 235 11.57 5.77 9.38
CA LEU A 235 11.11 6.91 10.17
C LEU A 235 9.58 7.00 10.18
N PHE A 236 8.95 6.89 9.02
CA PHE A 236 7.49 6.96 8.88
C PHE A 236 6.79 5.91 9.72
N PHE A 237 7.21 4.65 9.61
CA PHE A 237 6.60 3.57 10.37
C PHE A 237 7.03 3.54 11.84
N GLY A 238 8.27 3.93 12.14
CA GLY A 238 8.76 4.05 13.51
C GLY A 238 8.01 5.11 14.30
N ILE A 239 7.80 6.30 13.73
CA ILE A 239 7.03 7.38 14.36
C ILE A 239 5.56 6.99 14.48
N ALA A 240 4.96 6.37 13.45
CA ALA A 240 3.58 5.90 13.53
C ALA A 240 3.39 4.82 14.62
N LEU A 241 4.34 3.89 14.76
CA LEU A 241 4.33 2.86 15.80
C LEU A 241 4.52 3.46 17.19
N TYR A 242 5.47 4.38 17.34
CA TYR A 242 5.68 5.09 18.60
C TYR A 242 4.44 5.88 19.02
N GLY A 243 3.85 6.65 18.10
CA GLY A 243 2.61 7.37 18.34
C GLY A 243 1.48 6.44 18.76
N GLY A 244 1.29 5.31 18.06
CA GLY A 244 0.23 4.34 18.38
C GLY A 244 0.41 3.55 19.67
N LEU A 245 1.63 3.42 20.20
CA LEU A 245 1.92 2.64 21.43
C LEU A 245 2.08 3.52 22.67
N VAL A 246 2.71 4.69 22.53
CA VAL A 246 3.12 5.54 23.66
C VAL A 246 2.13 6.69 23.89
N ASN A 247 1.37 7.10 22.86
CA ASN A 247 0.36 8.15 22.97
C ASN A 247 -0.88 7.81 22.11
N PRO A 248 -1.59 6.70 22.44
CA PRO A 248 -2.68 6.13 21.63
C PRO A 248 -3.91 7.02 21.53
#